data_AF-A0A4S2HMT9-F1
#
_entry.id   AF-A0A4S2HMT9-F1
#
_cell.length_a   1.000
_cell.length_b   1.000
_cell.length_c   1.000
_cell.angle_alpha   90.00
_cell.angle_beta   90.00
_cell.angle_gamma   90.00
#
_symmetry.space_group_name_H-M   'P 1'
#
loop_
_entity.id
_entity.type
_entity.pdbx_description
1 polymer ?
#
loop_
_entity_poly.entity_id
_entity_poly.type
_entity_poly.pdbx_seq_one_letter_code
_entity_poly.pdbx_strand_id
1 'polypeptide(L)'
;MSNNRTFIADIKSRRMYKKLGDCIIESNNEDYPHLTFRVKSVVDYLRIVELLSKTKFENFVGGEIIYRGMSDAEWKLMPYLGRYSELSDGQEFNLVNSFLALRPEAFQELNTNFEILSKMQHYGLPTRLLDFTTNPLIALFFACNEFIGAKDARVVCHRAFVNVAQNPIIEEICGFYKCFYQEDVWLDDLSISPKKYLQTLYRNEDYRFLVAHPFCWNERIRRQAAVFMIFPNKLFDHFGLYVSGGRKAYSDHWGDDSFRKILEMVEKEPLKKMYPNGVVRPLDFDSRDFYVTHRSIKLLFDYYKESTIGEQIVNDWGNPLKKRFQFESGLQNIDSETMKREFCSIIIDKRKKKEILKELCTLGIDESYVYPELQYAAKKVKETYL
;
A
#
# COMPACT_ATOMS: atom_id res chain seq x y z
N MET A 1 7.03 28.17 1.66
CA MET A 1 7.44 27.27 0.56
C MET A 1 8.00 26.00 1.20
N SER A 2 7.18 24.97 1.45
CA SER A 2 7.69 23.73 2.02
C SER A 2 8.47 22.98 0.95
N ASN A 3 9.72 22.69 1.26
CA ASN A 3 10.66 22.05 0.36
C ASN A 3 10.40 20.54 0.42
N ASN A 4 9.26 20.07 -0.13
CA ASN A 4 8.86 18.65 -0.05
C ASN A 4 9.71 17.81 -1.00
N ARG A 5 10.90 17.40 -0.53
CA ARG A 5 11.82 16.51 -1.24
C ARG A 5 11.32 15.07 -1.14
N THR A 6 10.72 14.60 -2.23
CA THR A 6 10.21 13.22 -2.38
C THR A 6 11.33 12.20 -2.46
N PHE A 7 11.03 10.91 -2.30
CA PHE A 7 12.02 9.86 -2.52
C PHE A 7 12.70 9.98 -3.90
N ILE A 8 11.93 10.23 -4.95
CA ILE A 8 12.48 10.41 -6.30
C ILE A 8 13.32 11.68 -6.42
N ALA A 9 12.91 12.79 -5.81
CA ALA A 9 13.71 14.02 -5.80
C ALA A 9 15.06 13.80 -5.09
N ASP A 10 15.05 13.05 -3.99
CA ASP A 10 16.27 12.69 -3.25
C ASP A 10 17.20 11.83 -4.09
N ILE A 11 16.68 10.80 -4.78
CA ILE A 11 17.47 9.97 -5.71
C ILE A 11 18.12 10.84 -6.78
N LYS A 12 17.34 11.67 -7.48
CA LYS A 12 17.81 12.53 -8.59
C LYS A 12 18.85 13.55 -8.14
N SER A 13 18.83 13.97 -6.86
CA SER A 13 19.79 14.94 -6.32
C SER A 13 21.20 14.36 -6.11
N ARG A 14 21.34 13.02 -6.02
CA ARG A 14 22.63 12.39 -5.71
C ARG A 14 23.58 12.44 -6.90
N ARG A 15 24.86 12.73 -6.62
CA ARG A 15 25.92 12.69 -7.65
C ARG A 15 26.03 11.32 -8.34
N MET A 16 25.79 10.24 -7.60
CA MET A 16 25.81 8.87 -8.10
C MET A 16 24.73 8.62 -9.15
N TYR A 17 23.53 9.22 -9.01
CA TYR A 17 22.46 9.11 -10.00
C TYR A 17 22.91 9.60 -11.38
N LYS A 18 23.64 10.73 -11.45
CA LYS A 18 24.19 11.27 -12.70
C LYS A 18 25.20 10.34 -13.39
N LYS A 19 25.82 9.41 -12.65
CA LYS A 19 26.79 8.45 -13.17
C LYS A 19 26.18 7.14 -13.66
N LEU A 20 24.87 6.93 -13.44
CA LEU A 20 24.20 5.70 -13.85
C LEU A 20 23.96 5.60 -15.36
N GLY A 21 24.00 6.73 -16.09
CA GLY A 21 23.94 6.77 -17.55
C GLY A 21 22.82 5.89 -18.11
N ASP A 22 23.22 4.89 -18.89
CA ASP A 22 22.37 3.93 -19.62
C ASP A 22 21.50 3.03 -18.73
N CYS A 23 21.72 3.00 -17.42
CA CYS A 23 20.86 2.24 -16.51
C CYS A 23 19.50 2.91 -16.31
N ILE A 24 19.37 4.22 -16.53
CA ILE A 24 18.10 4.93 -16.31
C ILE A 24 17.24 4.79 -17.57
N ILE A 25 15.98 4.39 -17.40
CA ILE A 25 15.02 4.30 -18.50
C ILE A 25 13.76 5.12 -18.20
N GLU A 26 13.14 5.65 -19.25
CA GLU A 26 11.81 6.22 -19.15
C GLU A 26 10.78 5.12 -18.94
N SER A 27 9.85 5.33 -18.01
CA SER A 27 8.76 4.38 -17.81
C SER A 27 7.63 4.71 -18.79
N ASN A 28 7.34 3.76 -19.68
CA ASN A 28 6.19 3.80 -20.57
C ASN A 28 5.00 2.99 -20.02
N ASN A 29 5.09 2.53 -18.77
CA ASN A 29 4.08 1.68 -18.15
C ASN A 29 3.18 2.55 -17.24
N GLU A 30 1.89 2.59 -17.55
CA GLU A 30 0.89 3.41 -16.83
C GLU A 30 0.70 2.98 -15.37
N ASP A 31 0.84 1.69 -15.07
CA ASP A 31 0.78 1.15 -13.70
C ASP A 31 2.04 1.52 -12.88
N TYR A 32 3.11 1.94 -13.55
CA TYR A 32 4.39 2.27 -12.94
C TYR A 32 4.99 3.57 -13.47
N PRO A 33 4.31 4.72 -13.30
CA PRO A 33 4.67 5.98 -13.94
C PRO A 33 5.85 6.69 -13.25
N HIS A 34 6.83 5.95 -12.75
CA HIS A 34 7.90 6.43 -11.88
C HIS A 34 9.31 6.11 -12.40
N LEU A 35 10.32 6.64 -11.72
CA LEU A 35 11.73 6.44 -12.10
C LEU A 35 12.10 4.96 -12.17
N THR A 36 12.55 4.50 -13.33
CA THR A 36 12.87 3.10 -13.55
C THR A 36 14.32 2.93 -14.00
N PHE A 37 14.99 1.94 -13.45
CA PHE A 37 16.34 1.52 -13.84
C PHE A 37 16.26 0.19 -14.60
N ARG A 38 17.25 -0.10 -15.43
CA ARG A 38 17.44 -1.40 -16.08
C ARG A 38 18.84 -1.92 -15.74
N VAL A 39 18.90 -3.16 -15.28
CA VAL A 39 20.15 -3.81 -14.84
C VAL A 39 20.37 -5.11 -15.60
N LYS A 40 21.64 -5.49 -15.79
CA LYS A 40 22.02 -6.69 -16.54
C LYS A 40 22.79 -7.72 -15.70
N SER A 41 23.17 -7.36 -14.48
CA SER A 41 24.01 -8.16 -13.57
C SER A 41 23.68 -7.85 -12.10
N VAL A 42 24.16 -8.67 -11.16
CA VAL A 42 24.04 -8.38 -9.72
C VAL A 42 24.84 -7.11 -9.35
N VAL A 43 25.96 -6.86 -10.02
CA VAL A 43 26.77 -5.65 -9.79
C VAL A 43 26.01 -4.38 -10.15
N ASP A 44 25.33 -4.35 -11.30
CA ASP A 44 24.49 -3.21 -11.68
C ASP A 44 23.36 -3.00 -10.67
N TYR A 45 22.71 -4.09 -10.24
CA TYR A 45 21.68 -4.05 -9.22
C TYR A 45 22.19 -3.46 -7.90
N LEU A 46 23.35 -3.92 -7.42
CA LEU A 46 23.98 -3.43 -6.19
C LEU A 46 24.37 -1.95 -6.27
N ARG A 47 24.77 -1.45 -7.44
CA ARG A 47 24.98 0.00 -7.63
C ARG A 47 23.69 0.78 -7.42
N ILE A 48 22.55 0.30 -7.94
CA ILE A 48 21.27 0.98 -7.68
C ILE A 48 20.92 0.91 -6.19
N VAL A 49 21.08 -0.26 -5.55
CA VAL A 49 20.85 -0.44 -4.11
C VAL A 49 21.70 0.53 -3.28
N GLU A 50 22.98 0.70 -3.62
CA GLU A 50 23.88 1.65 -2.95
C GLU A 50 23.42 3.11 -3.14
N LEU A 51 22.94 3.47 -4.32
CA LEU A 51 22.32 4.78 -4.54
C LEU A 51 21.12 4.98 -3.61
N LEU A 52 20.22 4.00 -3.54
CA LEU A 52 19.01 4.06 -2.72
C LEU A 52 19.35 4.12 -1.23
N SER A 53 20.30 3.32 -0.74
CA SER A 53 20.68 3.30 0.67
C SER A 53 21.30 4.61 1.16
N LYS A 54 21.93 5.38 0.26
CA LYS A 54 22.49 6.71 0.53
C LYS A 54 21.48 7.84 0.43
N THR A 55 20.21 7.57 0.11
CA THR A 55 19.14 8.58 0.04
C THR A 55 18.55 8.97 1.41
N LYS A 56 19.25 8.67 2.52
CA LYS A 56 18.85 9.06 3.88
C LYS A 56 18.80 10.59 4.00
N PHE A 57 17.70 11.08 4.58
CA PHE A 57 17.50 12.49 4.90
C PHE A 57 17.74 12.71 6.40
N GLU A 58 18.31 13.86 6.76
CA GLU A 58 18.76 14.15 8.14
C GLU A 58 17.61 14.19 9.16
N ASN A 59 16.38 14.53 8.74
CA ASN A 59 15.19 14.49 9.62
C ASN A 59 14.52 13.11 9.72
N PHE A 60 15.08 12.07 9.08
CA PHE A 60 14.45 10.75 8.94
C PHE A 60 15.26 9.69 9.69
N VAL A 61 15.41 9.87 11.00
CA VAL A 61 15.86 8.81 11.89
C VAL A 61 14.83 7.67 11.83
N GLY A 62 15.22 6.48 11.34
CA GLY A 62 14.39 5.27 11.36
C GLY A 62 13.68 4.87 10.05
N GLY A 63 13.93 5.54 8.92
CA GLY A 63 13.41 5.11 7.61
C GLY A 63 14.28 4.03 6.93
N GLU A 64 13.64 3.03 6.31
CA GLU A 64 14.30 1.94 5.59
C GLU A 64 13.88 1.90 4.11
N ILE A 65 14.72 1.32 3.26
CA ILE A 65 14.33 1.00 1.88
C ILE A 65 13.79 -0.42 1.87
N ILE A 66 12.58 -0.57 1.35
CA ILE A 66 11.94 -1.87 1.16
C ILE A 66 11.87 -2.19 -0.32
N TYR A 67 11.93 -3.48 -0.63
CA TYR A 67 12.01 -4.02 -1.98
C TYR A 67 10.95 -5.10 -2.20
N ARG A 68 10.33 -5.15 -3.37
CA ARG A 68 9.46 -6.25 -3.79
C ARG A 68 9.92 -6.78 -5.14
N GLY A 69 10.36 -8.04 -5.16
CA GLY A 69 10.69 -8.76 -6.39
C GLY A 69 9.45 -9.33 -7.05
N MET A 70 9.32 -9.10 -8.36
CA MET A 70 8.20 -9.54 -9.18
C MET A 70 8.76 -10.20 -10.42
N SER A 71 8.44 -11.48 -10.62
CA SER A 71 8.97 -12.29 -11.71
C SER A 71 8.36 -11.95 -13.07
N ASP A 72 7.24 -11.24 -13.10
CA ASP A 72 6.70 -10.55 -14.27
C ASP A 72 6.66 -9.04 -14.01
N ALA A 73 7.33 -8.26 -14.87
CA ALA A 73 7.41 -6.82 -14.78
C ALA A 73 6.06 -6.10 -14.98
N GLU A 74 5.07 -6.79 -15.54
CA GLU A 74 3.73 -6.27 -15.82
C GLU A 74 2.70 -6.58 -14.72
N TRP A 75 3.07 -7.36 -13.70
CA TRP A 75 2.17 -7.58 -12.56
C TRP A 75 1.89 -6.26 -11.85
N LYS A 76 0.64 -6.04 -11.43
CA LYS A 76 0.24 -4.87 -10.65
C LYS A 76 0.77 -4.94 -9.21
N LEU A 77 1.06 -3.77 -8.63
CA LEU A 77 1.48 -3.62 -7.24
C LEU A 77 0.26 -3.63 -6.30
N MET A 78 -0.39 -4.79 -6.24
CA MET A 78 -1.65 -5.00 -5.51
C MET A 78 -1.56 -6.29 -4.68
N PRO A 79 -2.04 -6.30 -3.41
CA PRO A 79 -2.24 -7.51 -2.63
C PRO A 79 -3.08 -8.54 -3.38
N TYR A 80 -2.95 -9.81 -3.03
CA TYR A 80 -3.71 -10.86 -3.70
C TYR A 80 -5.23 -10.66 -3.52
N LEU A 81 -5.67 -10.20 -2.34
CA LEU A 81 -7.08 -9.87 -2.08
C LEU A 81 -7.59 -8.75 -3.02
N GLY A 82 -6.79 -7.69 -3.23
CA GLY A 82 -7.18 -6.57 -4.11
C GLY A 82 -7.17 -6.90 -5.60
N ARG A 83 -6.76 -8.10 -6.02
CA ARG A 83 -6.79 -8.54 -7.43
C ARG A 83 -8.12 -9.16 -7.84
N TYR A 84 -8.98 -9.51 -6.88
CA TYR A 84 -10.33 -9.97 -7.16
C TYR A 84 -11.18 -8.74 -7.46
N SER A 85 -11.58 -8.58 -8.73
CA SER A 85 -12.35 -7.42 -9.22
C SER A 85 -13.73 -7.29 -8.58
N GLU A 86 -14.26 -8.40 -8.08
CA GLU A 86 -15.50 -8.49 -7.33
C GLU A 86 -15.19 -9.33 -6.10
N LEU A 87 -14.67 -8.69 -5.04
CA LEU A 87 -14.71 -9.33 -3.74
C LEU A 87 -16.19 -9.49 -3.40
N SER A 88 -16.71 -10.72 -3.43
CA SER A 88 -18.06 -10.96 -2.92
C SER A 88 -18.14 -10.43 -1.50
N ASP A 89 -19.27 -9.87 -1.10
CA ASP A 89 -19.47 -9.41 0.29
C ASP A 89 -18.97 -10.45 1.29
N GLY A 90 -18.16 -9.99 2.23
CA GLY A 90 -17.56 -10.84 3.24
C GLY A 90 -16.50 -11.84 2.74
N GLN A 91 -15.87 -11.68 1.57
CA GLN A 91 -14.85 -12.64 1.12
C GLN A 91 -13.65 -12.74 2.07
N GLU A 92 -13.06 -11.61 2.47
CA GLU A 92 -11.97 -11.61 3.46
C GLU A 92 -12.46 -12.18 4.80
N PHE A 93 -13.68 -11.82 5.21
CA PHE A 93 -14.33 -12.39 6.40
C PHE A 93 -14.42 -13.91 6.34
N ASN A 94 -14.91 -14.46 5.23
CA ASN A 94 -15.09 -15.89 5.04
C ASN A 94 -13.74 -16.60 5.01
N LEU A 95 -12.75 -16.06 4.30
CA LEU A 95 -11.40 -16.63 4.23
C LEU A 95 -10.74 -16.70 5.60
N VAL A 96 -10.76 -15.60 6.35
CA VAL A 96 -10.12 -15.52 7.67
C VAL A 96 -10.85 -16.39 8.67
N ASN A 97 -12.17 -16.21 8.83
CA ASN A 97 -12.93 -16.95 9.85
C ASN A 97 -12.97 -18.46 9.56
N SER A 98 -13.02 -18.87 8.29
CA SER A 98 -12.94 -20.30 7.95
C SER A 98 -11.59 -20.89 8.32
N PHE A 99 -10.49 -20.18 8.05
CA PHE A 99 -9.15 -20.69 8.37
C PHE A 99 -8.90 -20.72 9.88
N LEU A 100 -9.35 -19.70 10.61
CA LEU A 100 -9.33 -19.69 12.08
C LEU A 100 -10.15 -20.85 12.67
N ALA A 101 -11.32 -21.15 12.11
CA ALA A 101 -12.16 -22.27 12.55
C ALA A 101 -11.56 -23.65 12.22
N LEU A 102 -10.88 -23.77 11.08
CA LEU A 102 -10.25 -25.02 10.64
C LEU A 102 -9.02 -25.38 11.48
N ARG A 103 -8.20 -24.38 11.85
CA ARG A 103 -6.92 -24.58 12.54
C ARG A 103 -6.73 -23.63 13.73
N PRO A 104 -7.63 -23.62 14.73
CA PRO A 104 -7.59 -22.66 15.84
C PRO A 104 -6.28 -22.73 16.63
N GLU A 105 -5.69 -23.91 16.76
CA GLU A 105 -4.40 -24.12 17.45
C GLU A 105 -3.24 -23.37 16.80
N ALA A 106 -3.32 -23.08 15.50
CA ALA A 106 -2.30 -22.32 14.80
C ALA A 106 -2.33 -20.82 15.15
N PHE A 107 -3.35 -20.31 15.85
CA PHE A 107 -3.53 -18.87 16.11
C PHE A 107 -3.55 -18.50 17.58
N GLN A 108 -3.43 -19.46 18.50
CA GLN A 108 -3.58 -19.24 19.94
C GLN A 108 -2.61 -18.22 20.54
N GLU A 109 -1.40 -18.12 20.00
CA GLU A 109 -0.36 -17.19 20.47
C GLU A 109 -0.37 -15.84 19.76
N LEU A 110 -1.23 -15.65 18.76
CA LEU A 110 -1.31 -14.41 17.99
C LEU A 110 -2.31 -13.46 18.63
N ASN A 111 -1.85 -12.23 18.90
CA ASN A 111 -2.61 -11.26 19.69
C ASN A 111 -3.17 -10.12 18.83
N THR A 112 -2.78 -10.05 17.56
CA THR A 112 -3.14 -8.94 16.69
C THR A 112 -3.76 -9.40 15.37
N ASN A 113 -4.62 -8.56 14.78
CA ASN A 113 -5.22 -8.81 13.47
C ASN A 113 -4.15 -8.88 12.39
N PHE A 114 -3.12 -8.02 12.48
CA PHE A 114 -2.00 -8.04 11.55
C PHE A 114 -1.22 -9.36 11.60
N GLU A 115 -0.96 -9.91 12.79
CA GLU A 115 -0.29 -11.20 12.95
C GLU A 115 -1.08 -12.34 12.30
N ILE A 116 -2.40 -12.36 12.50
CA ILE A 116 -3.30 -13.34 11.88
C ILE A 116 -3.19 -13.28 10.35
N LEU A 117 -3.35 -12.09 9.76
CA LEU A 117 -3.29 -11.91 8.31
C LEU A 117 -1.89 -12.22 7.76
N SER A 118 -0.83 -11.84 8.47
CA SER A 118 0.54 -12.14 8.06
C SER A 118 0.80 -13.66 8.05
N LYS A 119 0.29 -14.40 9.05
CA LYS A 119 0.37 -15.86 9.08
C LYS A 119 -0.44 -16.52 7.97
N MET A 120 -1.62 -15.99 7.67
CA MET A 120 -2.42 -16.46 6.54
C MET A 120 -1.70 -16.30 5.20
N GLN A 121 -1.14 -15.12 4.93
CA GLN A 121 -0.40 -14.86 3.70
C GLN A 121 0.85 -15.73 3.58
N HIS A 122 1.52 -16.01 4.70
CA HIS A 122 2.65 -16.94 4.72
C HIS A 122 2.28 -18.33 4.17
N TYR A 123 1.05 -18.79 4.40
CA TYR A 123 0.51 -20.05 3.86
C TYR A 123 -0.27 -19.88 2.54
N GLY A 124 -0.16 -18.72 1.89
CA GLY A 124 -0.70 -18.49 0.55
C GLY A 124 -2.17 -18.06 0.49
N LEU A 125 -2.81 -17.74 1.62
CA LEU A 125 -4.16 -17.21 1.60
C LEU A 125 -4.16 -15.73 1.13
N PRO A 126 -5.14 -15.31 0.32
CA PRO A 126 -5.33 -13.90 -0.01
C PRO A 126 -5.54 -13.04 1.23
N THR A 127 -4.79 -11.94 1.32
CA THR A 127 -4.98 -10.90 2.33
C THR A 127 -4.79 -9.51 1.72
N ARG A 128 -5.13 -8.47 2.49
CA ARG A 128 -4.85 -7.06 2.17
C ARG A 128 -3.38 -6.65 2.32
N LEU A 129 -2.51 -7.57 2.74
CA LEU A 129 -1.10 -7.30 2.96
C LEU A 129 -0.31 -7.58 1.68
N LEU A 130 0.66 -6.72 1.36
CA LEU A 130 1.54 -6.87 0.21
C LEU A 130 2.98 -7.12 0.69
N ASP A 131 3.55 -8.26 0.31
CA ASP A 131 4.90 -8.64 0.74
C ASP A 131 5.98 -7.70 0.17
N PHE A 132 6.85 -7.25 1.02
CA PHE A 132 8.11 -6.61 0.70
C PHE A 132 9.21 -7.28 1.54
N THR A 133 10.46 -6.97 1.23
CA THR A 133 11.62 -7.39 2.00
C THR A 133 12.53 -6.20 2.23
N THR A 134 13.17 -6.14 3.39
CA THR A 134 14.25 -5.16 3.64
C THR A 134 15.58 -5.62 3.03
N ASN A 135 15.66 -6.86 2.55
CA ASN A 135 16.85 -7.42 1.91
C ASN A 135 16.76 -7.32 0.37
N PRO A 136 17.58 -6.46 -0.27
CA PRO A 136 17.53 -6.27 -1.72
C PRO A 136 17.89 -7.54 -2.51
N LEU A 137 18.79 -8.40 -2.00
CA LEU A 137 19.16 -9.64 -2.70
C LEU A 137 18.02 -10.66 -2.69
N ILE A 138 17.20 -10.67 -1.65
CA ILE A 138 15.99 -11.50 -1.58
C ILE A 138 14.95 -11.01 -2.58
N ALA A 139 14.78 -9.69 -2.72
CA ALA A 139 13.92 -9.14 -3.77
C ALA A 139 14.42 -9.49 -5.17
N LEU A 140 15.74 -9.41 -5.41
CA LEU A 140 16.32 -9.82 -6.69
C LEU A 140 16.11 -11.32 -6.97
N PHE A 141 16.24 -12.17 -5.95
CA PHE A 141 15.92 -13.59 -6.04
C PHE A 141 14.46 -13.80 -6.47
N PHE A 142 13.48 -13.20 -5.78
CA PHE A 142 12.07 -13.33 -6.15
C PHE A 142 11.75 -12.79 -7.56
N ALA A 143 12.43 -11.73 -7.98
CA ALA A 143 12.31 -11.21 -9.34
C ALA A 143 12.84 -12.21 -10.39
N CYS A 144 13.86 -13.00 -10.09
CA CYS A 144 14.52 -13.86 -11.07
C CYS A 144 14.09 -15.34 -11.04
N ASN A 145 13.54 -15.82 -9.92
CA ASN A 145 13.33 -17.27 -9.67
C ASN A 145 12.21 -17.90 -10.53
N GLU A 146 11.39 -17.11 -11.21
CA GLU A 146 10.31 -17.62 -12.08
C GLU A 146 10.34 -16.96 -13.47
N PHE A 147 9.65 -17.62 -14.42
CA PHE A 147 9.53 -17.18 -15.82
C PHE A 147 10.91 -16.87 -16.46
N ILE A 148 11.92 -17.68 -16.14
CA ILE A 148 13.30 -17.52 -16.62
C ILE A 148 13.31 -17.54 -18.15
N GLY A 149 13.87 -16.49 -18.77
CA GLY A 149 13.92 -16.33 -20.23
C GLY A 149 12.59 -15.95 -20.90
N ALA A 150 11.47 -16.01 -20.17
CA ALA A 150 10.13 -15.78 -20.73
C ALA A 150 9.61 -14.35 -20.53
N LYS A 151 9.73 -13.83 -19.30
CA LYS A 151 9.21 -12.50 -18.89
C LYS A 151 10.30 -11.68 -18.23
N ASP A 152 10.32 -10.38 -18.53
CA ASP A 152 11.15 -9.42 -17.80
C ASP A 152 10.64 -9.36 -16.36
N ALA A 153 11.52 -9.03 -15.42
CA ALA A 153 11.18 -8.91 -14.02
C ALA A 153 11.36 -7.49 -13.51
N ARG A 154 10.73 -7.21 -12.37
CA ARG A 154 10.73 -5.90 -11.71
C ARG A 154 11.04 -6.05 -10.24
N VAL A 155 11.91 -5.20 -9.73
CA VAL A 155 12.04 -4.93 -8.29
C VAL A 155 11.49 -3.54 -8.03
N VAL A 156 10.38 -3.46 -7.31
CA VAL A 156 9.82 -2.19 -6.85
C VAL A 156 10.49 -1.80 -5.55
N CYS A 157 10.89 -0.53 -5.42
CA CYS A 157 11.56 0.01 -4.24
C CYS A 157 10.77 1.19 -3.68
N HIS A 158 10.69 1.28 -2.36
CA HIS A 158 10.02 2.36 -1.64
C HIS A 158 10.78 2.70 -0.36
N ARG A 159 10.76 3.97 0.06
CA ARG A 159 11.29 4.41 1.34
C ARG A 159 10.16 4.46 2.38
N ALA A 160 10.17 3.53 3.32
CA ALA A 160 9.11 3.36 4.31
C ALA A 160 9.61 3.62 5.74
N PHE A 161 8.69 4.06 6.62
CA PHE A 161 8.84 3.86 8.05
C PHE A 161 8.18 2.54 8.41
N VAL A 162 8.98 1.58 8.87
CA VAL A 162 8.47 0.26 9.22
C VAL A 162 8.00 0.30 10.66
N ASN A 163 6.70 0.14 10.84
CA ASN A 163 6.05 0.10 12.15
C ASN A 163 6.19 -1.28 12.80
N VAL A 164 5.94 -1.31 14.10
CA VAL A 164 5.68 -2.54 14.83
C VAL A 164 4.24 -3.01 14.63
N ALA A 165 4.02 -4.32 14.77
CA ALA A 165 2.72 -4.97 14.57
C ALA A 165 1.57 -4.36 15.42
N GLN A 166 1.87 -3.78 16.58
CA GLN A 166 0.87 -3.24 17.52
C GLN A 166 0.39 -1.81 17.19
N ASN A 167 0.66 -1.28 16.00
CA ASN A 167 0.19 0.05 15.62
C ASN A 167 -1.35 0.06 15.53
N PRO A 168 -2.08 0.90 16.32
CA PRO A 168 -3.53 0.87 16.37
C PRO A 168 -4.24 1.07 15.01
N ILE A 169 -3.62 1.83 14.10
CA ILE A 169 -4.21 2.07 12.77
C ILE A 169 -4.03 0.83 11.88
N ILE A 170 -2.87 0.17 11.99
CA ILE A 170 -2.64 -1.10 11.30
C ILE A 170 -3.61 -2.15 11.81
N GLU A 171 -3.85 -2.19 13.12
CA GLU A 171 -4.78 -3.12 13.73
C GLU A 171 -6.23 -2.90 13.32
N GLU A 172 -6.65 -1.64 13.19
CA GLU A 172 -7.98 -1.33 12.68
C GLU A 172 -8.13 -1.73 11.22
N ILE A 173 -7.17 -1.35 10.37
CA ILE A 173 -7.21 -1.74 8.96
C ILE A 173 -7.19 -3.26 8.82
N CYS A 174 -6.35 -3.97 9.56
CA CYS A 174 -6.31 -5.42 9.51
C CYS A 174 -7.56 -6.05 10.16
N GLY A 175 -8.30 -5.34 11.00
CA GLY A 175 -9.50 -5.83 11.67
C GLY A 175 -10.74 -5.89 10.78
N PHE A 176 -10.73 -5.29 9.59
CA PHE A 176 -11.87 -5.26 8.67
C PHE A 176 -12.35 -6.64 8.21
N TYR A 177 -11.52 -7.69 8.28
CA TYR A 177 -11.99 -9.05 8.02
C TYR A 177 -13.09 -9.49 9.01
N LYS A 178 -13.26 -8.81 10.16
CA LYS A 178 -14.32 -9.11 11.13
C LYS A 178 -15.68 -8.60 10.68
N CYS A 179 -15.72 -7.70 9.70
CA CYS A 179 -16.94 -7.13 9.16
C CYS A 179 -17.32 -7.90 7.89
N PHE A 180 -18.48 -8.56 7.91
CA PHE A 180 -19.01 -9.21 6.71
C PHE A 180 -19.41 -8.15 5.66
N TYR A 181 -20.24 -7.19 6.06
CA TYR A 181 -20.62 -6.02 5.26
C TYR A 181 -19.72 -4.84 5.62
N GLN A 182 -18.63 -4.67 4.89
CA GLN A 182 -17.68 -3.57 5.13
C GLN A 182 -18.28 -2.20 4.77
N GLU A 183 -19.30 -2.18 3.92
CA GLU A 183 -20.04 -0.97 3.54
C GLU A 183 -20.87 -0.39 4.69
N ASP A 184 -21.24 -1.19 5.70
CA ASP A 184 -21.97 -0.68 6.86
C ASP A 184 -21.08 0.08 7.87
N VAL A 185 -19.75 0.05 7.66
CA VAL A 185 -18.78 0.64 8.57
C VAL A 185 -18.51 2.09 8.19
N TRP A 186 -18.72 3.01 9.13
CA TRP A 186 -18.33 4.41 8.98
C TRP A 186 -16.98 4.65 9.64
N LEU A 187 -16.27 5.68 9.18
CA LEU A 187 -15.02 6.09 9.81
C LEU A 187 -15.19 6.40 11.30
N ASP A 188 -16.32 6.99 11.66
CA ASP A 188 -16.70 7.31 13.04
C ASP A 188 -16.92 6.06 13.93
N ASP A 189 -17.05 4.86 13.35
CA ASP A 189 -17.27 3.62 14.10
C ASP A 189 -15.96 2.91 14.48
N LEU A 190 -14.81 3.37 13.97
CA LEU A 190 -13.52 2.78 14.33
C LEU A 190 -13.13 3.12 15.78
N SER A 191 -12.31 2.28 16.42
CA SER A 191 -11.78 2.59 17.76
C SER A 191 -10.73 3.71 17.75
N ILE A 192 -10.22 4.07 16.58
CA ILE A 192 -9.31 5.19 16.38
C ILE A 192 -10.06 6.46 15.98
N SER A 193 -9.58 7.61 16.43
CA SER A 193 -10.13 8.90 16.02
C SER A 193 -10.15 9.03 14.49
N PRO A 194 -11.30 9.37 13.87
CA PRO A 194 -11.41 9.64 12.43
C PRO A 194 -10.39 10.65 11.93
N LYS A 195 -10.15 11.73 12.70
CA LYS A 195 -9.12 12.73 12.43
C LYS A 195 -7.75 12.08 12.34
N LYS A 196 -7.40 11.20 13.29
CA LYS A 196 -6.11 10.51 13.33
C LYS A 196 -5.95 9.56 12.13
N TYR A 197 -7.00 8.83 11.76
CA TYR A 197 -7.01 7.97 10.58
C TYR A 197 -6.74 8.77 9.30
N LEU A 198 -7.53 9.84 9.07
CA LEU A 198 -7.36 10.69 7.89
C LEU A 198 -6.01 11.37 7.85
N GLN A 199 -5.52 11.85 8.99
CA GLN A 199 -4.22 12.49 9.07
C GLN A 199 -3.08 11.52 8.71
N THR A 200 -3.16 10.30 9.24
CA THR A 200 -2.12 9.28 9.02
C THR A 200 -2.08 8.80 7.58
N LEU A 201 -3.25 8.49 7.01
CA LEU A 201 -3.32 7.86 5.69
C LEU A 201 -3.39 8.86 4.53
N TYR A 202 -4.06 10.00 4.72
CA TYR A 202 -4.38 10.90 3.61
C TYR A 202 -3.78 12.30 3.76
N ARG A 203 -3.38 12.74 4.96
CA ARG A 203 -2.82 14.10 5.14
C ARG A 203 -1.30 14.16 5.27
N ASN A 204 -0.65 13.04 5.60
CA ASN A 204 0.81 13.02 5.71
C ASN A 204 1.43 13.55 4.41
N GLU A 205 2.19 14.65 4.52
CA GLU A 205 2.84 15.30 3.37
C GLU A 205 3.79 14.36 2.61
N ASP A 206 4.14 13.25 3.25
CA ASP A 206 5.10 12.30 2.75
C ASP A 206 4.50 11.13 1.95
N TYR A 207 3.18 11.02 1.73
CA TYR A 207 2.55 9.99 0.86
C TYR A 207 3.04 8.54 1.10
N ARG A 208 3.47 8.24 2.33
CA ARG A 208 4.06 6.95 2.69
C ARG A 208 2.99 6.00 3.21
N PHE A 209 3.04 4.77 2.72
CA PHE A 209 2.15 3.70 3.15
C PHE A 209 2.48 3.21 4.55
N LEU A 210 1.48 2.61 5.20
CA LEU A 210 1.71 1.83 6.41
C LEU A 210 2.45 0.56 6.02
N VAL A 211 3.61 0.36 6.63
CA VAL A 211 4.43 -0.83 6.49
C VAL A 211 4.74 -1.36 7.87
N ALA A 212 4.73 -2.67 8.09
CA ALA A 212 5.08 -3.27 9.37
C ALA A 212 5.88 -4.58 9.24
N HIS A 213 6.69 -4.86 10.25
CA HIS A 213 7.34 -6.15 10.42
C HIS A 213 6.36 -7.18 10.97
N PRO A 214 6.28 -8.38 10.38
CA PRO A 214 5.55 -9.50 10.97
C PRO A 214 6.26 -10.05 12.20
N PHE A 215 5.51 -10.71 13.07
CA PHE A 215 6.12 -11.53 14.12
C PHE A 215 6.91 -12.69 13.47
N CYS A 216 8.16 -12.89 13.90
CA CYS A 216 9.06 -13.86 13.27
C CYS A 216 8.93 -15.25 13.91
N TRP A 217 7.79 -15.91 13.69
CA TRP A 217 7.49 -17.24 14.23
C TRP A 217 8.15 -18.41 13.50
N ASN A 218 8.77 -18.18 12.34
CA ASN A 218 9.56 -19.21 11.64
C ASN A 218 10.79 -18.63 10.95
N GLU A 219 11.70 -19.53 10.56
CA GLU A 219 12.97 -19.16 9.93
C GLU A 219 12.77 -18.57 8.54
N ARG A 220 11.75 -19.01 7.79
CA ARG A 220 11.46 -18.50 6.45
C ARG A 220 11.22 -16.99 6.46
N ILE A 221 10.39 -16.50 7.37
CA ILE A 221 10.10 -15.07 7.53
C ILE A 221 11.38 -14.28 7.85
N ARG A 222 12.24 -14.84 8.72
CA ARG A 222 13.53 -14.21 9.08
C ARG A 222 14.49 -14.13 7.89
N ARG A 223 14.66 -15.24 7.16
CA ARG A 223 15.57 -15.30 6.00
C ARG A 223 15.08 -14.42 4.85
N GLN A 224 13.77 -14.31 4.69
CA GLN A 224 13.14 -13.44 3.71
C GLN A 224 13.17 -11.96 4.13
N ALA A 225 13.52 -11.65 5.39
CA ALA A 225 13.51 -10.29 5.95
C ALA A 225 12.19 -9.57 5.64
N ALA A 226 11.08 -10.27 5.85
CA ALA A 226 9.78 -9.85 5.37
C ALA A 226 9.26 -8.59 6.08
N VAL A 227 8.58 -7.75 5.31
CA VAL A 227 7.78 -6.60 5.75
C VAL A 227 6.51 -6.57 4.91
N PHE A 228 5.41 -6.11 5.49
CA PHE A 228 4.14 -6.04 4.79
C PHE A 228 3.71 -4.60 4.64
N MET A 229 3.39 -4.20 3.41
CA MET A 229 2.66 -2.96 3.13
C MET A 229 1.17 -3.25 3.30
N ILE A 230 0.49 -2.41 4.09
CA ILE A 230 -0.91 -2.61 4.48
C ILE A 230 -1.81 -1.74 3.60
N PHE A 231 -2.76 -2.36 2.92
CA PHE A 231 -3.72 -1.66 2.07
C PHE A 231 -5.03 -1.43 2.86
N PRO A 232 -5.44 -0.17 3.06
CA PRO A 232 -6.75 0.12 3.63
C PRO A 232 -7.87 -0.14 2.63
N ASN A 233 -9.08 -0.26 3.16
CA ASN A 233 -10.30 -0.17 2.36
C ASN A 233 -10.39 1.21 1.67
N LYS A 234 -11.06 1.27 0.52
CA LYS A 234 -11.48 2.54 -0.07
C LYS A 234 -12.39 3.26 0.93
N LEU A 235 -12.26 4.58 0.98
CA LEU A 235 -13.08 5.43 1.83
C LEU A 235 -13.87 6.38 0.93
N PHE A 236 -15.17 6.45 1.13
CA PHE A 236 -16.12 7.20 0.34
C PHE A 236 -16.61 8.43 1.11
N ASP A 237 -16.64 9.60 0.46
CA ASP A 237 -17.22 10.83 1.01
C ASP A 237 -18.67 11.00 0.53
N HIS A 238 -19.64 10.81 1.43
CA HIS A 238 -21.06 10.92 1.09
C HIS A 238 -21.39 12.29 0.50
N PHE A 239 -20.85 13.36 1.09
CA PHE A 239 -21.14 14.71 0.61
C PHE A 239 -20.56 15.00 -0.78
N GLY A 240 -19.70 14.13 -1.32
CA GLY A 240 -19.27 14.20 -2.71
C GLY A 240 -20.43 14.23 -3.72
N LEU A 241 -21.57 13.59 -3.41
CA LEU A 241 -22.77 13.59 -4.26
C LEU A 241 -23.29 14.99 -4.62
N TYR A 242 -23.01 16.01 -3.79
CA TYR A 242 -23.33 17.42 -4.10
C TYR A 242 -22.71 17.93 -5.39
N VAL A 243 -21.54 17.40 -5.78
CA VAL A 243 -20.83 17.81 -7.00
C VAL A 243 -21.69 17.61 -8.25
N SER A 244 -22.46 16.53 -8.28
CA SER A 244 -23.28 16.14 -9.44
C SER A 244 -24.76 16.50 -9.29
N GLY A 245 -25.36 16.24 -8.11
CA GLY A 245 -26.80 16.42 -7.89
C GLY A 245 -27.19 17.74 -7.23
N GLY A 246 -26.23 18.54 -6.76
CA GLY A 246 -26.50 19.76 -6.00
C GLY A 246 -27.47 19.50 -4.85
N ARG A 247 -28.41 20.42 -4.61
CA ARG A 247 -29.43 20.24 -3.56
C ARG A 247 -30.34 19.04 -3.77
N LYS A 248 -30.56 18.59 -5.01
CA LYS A 248 -31.42 17.44 -5.31
C LYS A 248 -30.82 16.12 -4.81
N ALA A 249 -29.50 16.01 -4.68
CA ALA A 249 -28.85 14.82 -4.14
C ALA A 249 -29.29 14.49 -2.70
N TYR A 250 -29.76 15.50 -1.96
CA TYR A 250 -30.19 15.40 -0.57
C TYR A 250 -31.57 16.00 -0.36
N SER A 251 -32.46 15.95 -1.37
CA SER A 251 -33.80 16.57 -1.33
C SER A 251 -34.55 16.26 -0.05
N ASP A 252 -34.50 15.01 0.38
CA ASP A 252 -35.28 14.48 1.49
C ASP A 252 -34.75 14.93 2.86
N HIS A 253 -33.52 15.46 2.90
CA HIS A 253 -32.88 15.90 4.13
C HIS A 253 -32.97 17.41 4.37
N TRP A 254 -33.43 18.20 3.39
CA TRP A 254 -33.60 19.66 3.56
C TRP A 254 -34.77 20.04 4.48
N GLY A 255 -35.70 19.11 4.72
CA GLY A 255 -36.81 19.29 5.66
C GLY A 255 -36.42 19.12 7.13
N ASP A 256 -35.26 18.52 7.41
CA ASP A 256 -34.70 18.41 8.76
C ASP A 256 -33.82 19.62 9.06
N ASP A 257 -34.21 20.45 10.04
CA ASP A 257 -33.48 21.67 10.41
C ASP A 257 -32.04 21.40 10.89
N SER A 258 -31.78 20.25 11.50
CA SER A 258 -30.44 19.87 11.94
C SER A 258 -29.55 19.55 10.74
N PHE A 259 -30.07 18.78 9.78
CA PHE A 259 -29.34 18.37 8.59
C PHE A 259 -29.21 19.52 7.59
N ARG A 260 -30.24 20.38 7.46
CA ARG A 260 -30.21 21.58 6.63
C ARG A 260 -29.01 22.48 6.93
N LYS A 261 -28.70 22.73 8.21
CA LYS A 261 -27.53 23.54 8.61
C LYS A 261 -26.21 22.89 8.18
N ILE A 262 -26.11 21.56 8.28
CA ILE A 262 -24.95 20.79 7.81
C ILE A 262 -24.80 20.98 6.31
N LEU A 263 -25.89 20.82 5.55
CA LEU A 263 -25.91 20.96 4.10
C LEU A 263 -25.56 22.38 3.63
N GLU A 264 -26.01 23.42 4.34
CA GLU A 264 -25.64 24.81 4.07
C GLU A 264 -24.14 25.09 4.28
N MET A 265 -23.48 24.34 5.19
CA MET A 265 -22.03 24.40 5.36
C MET A 265 -21.32 23.64 4.24
N VAL A 266 -21.75 22.42 3.96
CA VAL A 266 -21.19 21.54 2.91
C VAL A 266 -21.28 22.18 1.52
N GLU A 267 -22.38 22.88 1.20
CA GLU A 267 -22.57 23.58 -0.08
C GLU A 267 -21.48 24.63 -0.36
N LYS A 268 -20.82 25.14 0.69
CA LYS A 268 -19.73 26.13 0.60
C LYS A 268 -18.34 25.49 0.50
N GLU A 269 -18.22 24.18 0.71
CA GLU A 269 -16.95 23.48 0.60
C GLU A 269 -16.47 23.43 -0.87
N PRO A 270 -15.15 23.33 -1.12
CA PRO A 270 -14.60 23.24 -2.47
C PRO A 270 -14.76 21.82 -3.07
N LEU A 271 -15.94 21.19 -2.97
CA LEU A 271 -16.18 19.79 -3.36
C LEU A 271 -15.82 19.52 -4.83
N LYS A 272 -16.13 20.43 -5.75
CA LYS A 272 -15.75 20.31 -7.18
C LYS A 272 -14.23 20.28 -7.38
N LYS A 273 -13.46 20.92 -6.50
CA LYS A 273 -11.99 20.88 -6.54
C LYS A 273 -11.43 19.61 -5.88
N MET A 274 -12.12 19.09 -4.87
CA MET A 274 -11.78 17.84 -4.20
C MET A 274 -12.01 16.64 -5.14
N TYR A 275 -13.16 16.63 -5.83
CA TYR A 275 -13.60 15.55 -6.70
C TYR A 275 -13.91 16.08 -8.12
N PRO A 276 -12.88 16.47 -8.90
CA PRO A 276 -13.06 17.11 -10.19
C PRO A 276 -13.72 16.20 -11.24
N ASN A 277 -13.58 14.89 -11.11
CA ASN A 277 -14.16 13.88 -11.98
C ASN A 277 -15.41 13.24 -11.37
N GLY A 278 -15.96 13.83 -10.30
CA GLY A 278 -17.09 13.26 -9.56
C GLY A 278 -18.36 13.18 -10.40
N VAL A 279 -18.73 11.98 -10.84
CA VAL A 279 -19.97 11.71 -11.58
C VAL A 279 -20.74 10.60 -10.87
N VAL A 280 -22.06 10.77 -10.72
CA VAL A 280 -22.95 9.69 -10.30
C VAL A 280 -23.38 8.94 -11.56
N ARG A 281 -22.87 7.72 -11.77
CA ARG A 281 -23.33 6.87 -12.88
C ARG A 281 -24.55 6.06 -12.44
N PRO A 282 -25.72 6.20 -13.10
CA PRO A 282 -26.96 5.55 -12.66
C PRO A 282 -26.98 4.02 -12.72
N LEU A 283 -25.97 3.38 -13.33
CA LEU A 283 -25.97 1.95 -13.67
C LEU A 283 -24.64 1.23 -13.35
N ASP A 284 -23.65 1.90 -12.77
CA ASP A 284 -22.39 1.30 -12.35
C ASP A 284 -22.17 1.58 -10.86
N PHE A 285 -22.41 0.58 -10.02
CA PHE A 285 -22.21 0.66 -8.57
C PHE A 285 -20.73 0.91 -8.18
N ASP A 286 -19.77 0.62 -9.07
CA ASP A 286 -18.33 0.69 -8.80
C ASP A 286 -17.70 2.08 -9.05
N SER A 287 -18.41 2.98 -9.74
CA SER A 287 -17.86 4.29 -10.14
C SER A 287 -18.41 5.47 -9.31
N ARG A 288 -18.47 5.31 -7.99
CA ARG A 288 -18.67 6.46 -7.11
C ARG A 288 -17.36 7.25 -7.04
N ASP A 289 -17.14 8.19 -7.96
CA ASP A 289 -15.90 8.99 -8.13
C ASP A 289 -15.60 9.98 -6.96
N PHE A 290 -16.15 9.74 -5.76
CA PHE A 290 -15.94 10.54 -4.53
C PHE A 290 -15.10 9.81 -3.48
N TYR A 291 -14.18 8.95 -3.93
CA TYR A 291 -13.21 8.32 -3.05
C TYR A 291 -12.24 9.32 -2.46
N VAL A 292 -11.96 9.13 -1.17
CA VAL A 292 -11.03 9.95 -0.41
C VAL A 292 -9.61 9.71 -0.90
N THR A 293 -8.95 10.80 -1.25
CA THR A 293 -7.54 10.87 -1.66
C THR A 293 -6.77 11.87 -0.80
N HIS A 294 -5.44 11.82 -0.88
CA HIS A 294 -4.57 12.81 -0.25
C HIS A 294 -4.99 14.26 -0.60
N ARG A 295 -5.29 14.49 -1.88
CA ARG A 295 -5.73 15.80 -2.38
C ARG A 295 -7.05 16.24 -1.75
N SER A 296 -8.05 15.36 -1.70
CA SER A 296 -9.36 15.68 -1.15
C SER A 296 -9.29 16.06 0.33
N ILE A 297 -8.58 15.27 1.15
CA ILE A 297 -8.42 15.54 2.59
C ILE A 297 -7.60 16.80 2.82
N LYS A 298 -6.56 17.03 2.02
CA LYS A 298 -5.79 18.28 2.10
C LYS A 298 -6.70 19.48 1.86
N LEU A 299 -7.46 19.50 0.76
CA LEU A 299 -8.37 20.60 0.44
C LEU A 299 -9.46 20.80 1.49
N LEU A 300 -10.02 19.70 2.03
CA LEU A 300 -11.02 19.74 3.08
C LEU A 300 -10.47 20.37 4.36
N PHE A 301 -9.32 19.89 4.83
CA PHE A 301 -8.74 20.36 6.08
C PHE A 301 -8.23 21.78 5.95
N ASP A 302 -7.62 22.13 4.80
CA ASP A 302 -7.16 23.49 4.51
C ASP A 302 -8.34 24.47 4.52
N TYR A 303 -9.48 24.11 3.90
CA TYR A 303 -10.71 24.91 3.94
C TYR A 303 -11.19 25.20 5.37
N TYR A 304 -11.25 24.19 6.23
CA TYR A 304 -11.70 24.39 7.61
C TYR A 304 -10.69 25.18 8.47
N LYS A 305 -9.39 25.08 8.18
CA LYS A 305 -8.34 25.83 8.88
C LYS A 305 -8.36 27.33 8.63
N GLU A 306 -9.04 27.80 7.59
CA GLU A 306 -9.11 29.22 7.24
C GLU A 306 -9.95 30.05 8.22
N SER A 307 -10.73 29.41 9.11
CA SER A 307 -11.56 30.11 10.10
C SER A 307 -11.47 29.45 11.48
N THR A 308 -11.61 30.23 12.55
CA THR A 308 -11.57 29.73 13.94
C THR A 308 -12.68 28.70 14.20
N ILE A 309 -13.89 28.94 13.67
CA ILE A 309 -15.03 28.01 13.78
C ILE A 309 -14.72 26.70 13.05
N GLY A 310 -14.14 26.78 11.85
CA GLY A 310 -13.78 25.60 11.08
C GLY A 310 -12.65 24.79 11.71
N GLU A 311 -11.65 25.45 12.28
CA GLU A 311 -10.59 24.78 13.01
C GLU A 311 -11.12 24.02 14.22
N GLN A 312 -12.09 24.60 14.95
CA GLN A 312 -12.78 23.92 16.03
C GLN A 312 -13.56 22.69 15.52
N ILE A 313 -14.26 22.79 14.40
CA ILE A 313 -14.96 21.64 13.78
C ILE A 313 -13.99 20.49 13.50
N VAL A 314 -12.81 20.76 12.93
CA VAL A 314 -11.80 19.72 12.66
C VAL A 314 -11.21 19.16 13.96
N ASN A 315 -11.04 19.99 14.99
CA ASN A 315 -10.48 19.56 16.27
C ASN A 315 -11.45 18.68 17.06
N ASP A 316 -12.71 19.07 17.11
CA ASP A 316 -13.76 18.37 17.86
C ASP A 316 -14.42 17.26 17.04
N TRP A 317 -14.01 17.07 15.78
CA TRP A 317 -14.66 16.18 14.82
C TRP A 317 -16.18 16.44 14.73
N GLY A 318 -16.54 17.73 14.69
CA GLY A 318 -17.92 18.19 14.70
C GLY A 318 -18.59 18.09 13.33
N ASN A 319 -19.83 18.57 13.26
CA ASN A 319 -20.51 18.72 11.97
C ASN A 319 -19.76 19.73 11.08
N PRO A 320 -19.54 19.43 9.79
CA PRO A 320 -20.14 18.35 9.00
C PRO A 320 -19.24 17.11 8.80
N LEU A 321 -18.20 16.90 9.62
CA LEU A 321 -17.28 15.77 9.47
C LEU A 321 -17.83 14.46 10.05
N LYS A 322 -18.74 14.56 11.02
CA LYS A 322 -19.36 13.42 11.68
C LYS A 322 -20.19 12.59 10.70
N LYS A 323 -19.98 11.27 10.69
CA LYS A 323 -20.70 10.31 9.82
C LYS A 323 -20.69 10.74 8.34
N ARG A 324 -19.55 11.26 7.89
CA ARG A 324 -19.33 11.70 6.51
C ARG A 324 -18.70 10.62 5.63
N PHE A 325 -17.81 9.83 6.22
CA PHE A 325 -16.95 8.91 5.48
C PHE A 325 -17.34 7.46 5.77
N GLN A 326 -17.58 6.68 4.71
CA GLN A 326 -17.99 5.28 4.76
C GLN A 326 -16.96 4.42 4.04
N PHE A 327 -16.72 3.20 4.52
CA PHE A 327 -15.81 2.27 3.87
C PHE A 327 -16.48 1.51 2.73
N GLU A 328 -15.68 1.04 1.78
CA GLU A 328 -16.13 0.04 0.80
C GLU A 328 -15.25 -1.21 0.86
N SER A 329 -15.79 -2.33 0.40
CA SER A 329 -15.11 -3.65 0.41
C SER A 329 -13.80 -3.68 -0.39
N GLY A 330 -13.69 -2.84 -1.42
CA GLY A 330 -12.49 -2.74 -2.24
C GLY A 330 -11.28 -2.15 -1.50
N LEU A 331 -10.07 -2.60 -1.86
CA LEU A 331 -8.83 -2.03 -1.34
C LEU A 331 -8.43 -0.75 -2.10
N GLN A 332 -7.84 0.19 -1.38
CA GLN A 332 -7.35 1.44 -1.94
C GLN A 332 -6.10 1.20 -2.79
N ASN A 333 -6.17 1.58 -4.07
CA ASN A 333 -5.01 1.56 -4.97
C ASN A 333 -3.98 2.62 -4.57
N ILE A 334 -2.72 2.36 -4.91
CA ILE A 334 -1.67 3.38 -4.89
C ILE A 334 -1.92 4.33 -6.06
N ASP A 335 -2.11 5.61 -5.79
CA ASP A 335 -2.36 6.59 -6.83
C ASP A 335 -1.08 6.94 -7.63
N SER A 336 -1.29 7.39 -8.87
CA SER A 336 -0.22 7.69 -9.82
C SER A 336 0.75 8.77 -9.33
N GLU A 337 0.27 9.75 -8.54
CA GLU A 337 1.12 10.81 -8.00
C GLU A 337 2.02 10.28 -6.89
N THR A 338 1.48 9.44 -6.01
CA THR A 338 2.26 8.74 -4.99
C THR A 338 3.31 7.82 -5.63
N MET A 339 2.96 7.04 -6.65
CA MET A 339 3.91 6.21 -7.40
C MET A 339 5.08 7.05 -7.95
N LYS A 340 4.77 8.16 -8.64
CA LYS A 340 5.77 9.09 -9.20
C LYS A 340 6.73 9.68 -8.18
N ARG A 341 6.25 9.94 -6.96
CA ARG A 341 6.99 10.67 -5.93
C ARG A 341 7.78 9.74 -5.02
N GLU A 342 7.19 8.60 -4.63
CA GLU A 342 7.68 7.77 -3.53
C GLU A 342 8.14 6.37 -3.93
N PHE A 343 8.02 5.97 -5.20
CA PHE A 343 8.45 4.64 -5.68
C PHE A 343 9.47 4.75 -6.81
N CYS A 344 10.38 3.79 -6.89
CA CYS A 344 11.20 3.56 -8.08
C CYS A 344 11.23 2.07 -8.42
N SER A 345 11.62 1.73 -9.65
CA SER A 345 11.70 0.34 -10.11
C SER A 345 13.07 0.00 -10.66
N ILE A 346 13.42 -1.28 -10.60
CA ILE A 346 14.57 -1.86 -11.30
C ILE A 346 14.05 -3.00 -12.18
N ILE A 347 14.28 -2.92 -13.48
CA ILE A 347 13.90 -3.94 -14.46
C ILE A 347 15.08 -4.85 -14.75
N ILE A 348 14.81 -6.16 -14.75
CA ILE A 348 15.75 -7.21 -15.08
C ILE A 348 15.28 -7.85 -16.39
N ASP A 349 16.15 -7.83 -17.41
CA ASP A 349 15.89 -8.52 -18.68
C ASP A 349 15.72 -10.02 -18.45
N LYS A 350 14.67 -10.60 -19.03
CA LYS A 350 14.35 -12.02 -18.95
C LYS A 350 15.52 -12.96 -19.27
N ARG A 351 16.40 -12.55 -20.20
CA ARG A 351 17.58 -13.30 -20.64
C ARG A 351 18.67 -13.34 -19.57
N LYS A 352 18.67 -12.38 -18.63
CA LYS A 352 19.68 -12.24 -17.57
C LYS A 352 19.31 -12.94 -16.26
N LYS A 353 18.03 -13.28 -16.05
CA LYS A 353 17.55 -13.97 -14.83
C LYS A 353 18.40 -15.19 -14.42
N LYS A 354 18.72 -16.07 -15.38
CA LYS A 354 19.50 -17.29 -15.12
C LYS A 354 20.93 -17.00 -14.66
N GLU A 355 21.56 -15.99 -15.24
CA GLU A 355 22.91 -15.55 -14.87
C GLU A 355 22.91 -14.95 -13.46
N ILE A 356 21.95 -14.06 -13.20
CA ILE A 356 21.76 -13.43 -11.89
C ILE A 356 21.50 -14.45 -10.78
N LEU A 357 20.67 -15.48 -11.01
CA LEU A 357 20.45 -16.54 -10.02
C LEU A 357 21.73 -17.32 -9.69
N LYS A 358 22.62 -17.54 -10.66
CA LYS A 358 23.93 -18.17 -10.42
C LYS A 358 24.85 -17.27 -9.60
N GLU A 359 24.87 -15.96 -9.90
CA GLU A 359 25.62 -14.97 -9.13
C GLU A 359 25.09 -14.92 -7.68
N LEU A 360 23.77 -14.87 -7.48
CA LEU A 360 23.13 -14.91 -6.16
C LEU A 360 23.46 -16.19 -5.38
N CYS A 361 23.45 -17.35 -6.05
CA CYS A 361 23.82 -18.62 -5.43
C CYS A 361 25.27 -18.59 -4.93
N THR A 362 26.19 -17.95 -5.67
CA THR A 362 27.59 -17.77 -5.24
C THR A 362 27.69 -16.88 -3.99
N LEU A 363 26.75 -15.95 -3.82
CA LEU A 363 26.62 -15.10 -2.64
C LEU A 363 25.83 -15.78 -1.49
N GLY A 364 25.46 -17.06 -1.63
CA GLY A 364 24.71 -17.82 -0.62
C GLY A 364 23.20 -17.58 -0.64
N ILE A 365 22.66 -16.88 -1.64
CA ILE A 365 21.22 -16.64 -1.82
C ILE A 365 20.70 -17.63 -2.88
N ASP A 366 20.08 -18.71 -2.43
CA ASP A 366 19.42 -19.70 -3.29
C ASP A 366 18.05 -20.11 -2.73
N GLU A 367 17.35 -21.00 -3.44
CA GLU A 367 16.00 -21.46 -3.06
C GLU A 367 15.98 -22.08 -1.65
N SER A 368 16.99 -22.87 -1.26
CA SER A 368 17.08 -23.49 0.06
C SER A 368 17.40 -22.49 1.18
N TYR A 369 18.08 -21.39 0.85
CA TYR A 369 18.25 -20.28 1.77
C TYR A 369 16.90 -19.59 1.97
N VAL A 370 16.24 -19.18 0.90
CA VAL A 370 14.99 -18.40 0.95
C VAL A 370 13.82 -19.20 1.55
N TYR A 371 13.79 -20.50 1.30
CA TYR A 371 12.81 -21.45 1.80
C TYR A 371 13.51 -22.53 2.64
N PRO A 372 13.67 -22.33 3.96
CA PRO A 372 14.39 -23.24 4.86
C PRO A 372 13.70 -24.59 5.09
N GLU A 373 12.48 -24.79 4.62
CA GLU A 373 11.73 -26.01 4.83
C GLU A 373 12.48 -27.23 4.25
N LEU A 374 12.40 -28.37 4.95
CA LEU A 374 13.18 -29.58 4.66
C LEU A 374 13.12 -30.02 3.19
N GLN A 375 11.96 -29.84 2.54
CA GLN A 375 11.77 -30.16 1.12
C GLN A 375 12.74 -29.43 0.19
N TYR A 376 13.06 -28.15 0.45
CA TYR A 376 13.96 -27.36 -0.38
C TYR A 376 15.42 -27.66 -0.08
N ALA A 377 15.75 -27.91 1.20
CA ALA A 377 17.07 -28.40 1.59
C ALA A 377 17.37 -29.76 0.94
N ALA A 378 16.41 -30.69 0.98
CA ALA A 378 16.53 -32.01 0.34
C ALA A 378 16.68 -31.90 -1.17
N LYS A 379 15.90 -31.03 -1.83
CA LYS A 379 16.02 -30.74 -3.26
C LYS A 379 17.42 -30.27 -3.63
N LYS A 380 17.99 -29.32 -2.87
CA LYS A 380 19.36 -28.82 -3.11
C LYS A 380 20.41 -29.92 -2.95
N VAL A 381 20.33 -30.73 -1.90
CA VAL A 381 21.25 -31.87 -1.70
C VAL A 381 21.15 -32.83 -2.89
N LYS A 382 19.93 -33.15 -3.33
CA LYS A 382 19.71 -34.00 -4.51
C LYS A 382 20.42 -33.44 -5.75
N GLU A 383 20.19 -32.16 -6.08
CA GLU A 383 20.82 -31.49 -7.24
C GLU A 383 22.35 -31.36 -7.15
N THR A 384 22.92 -31.43 -5.94
CA THR A 384 24.36 -31.33 -5.72
C THR A 384 25.08 -32.64 -5.97
N TYR A 385 24.45 -33.78 -5.64
CA TYR A 385 25.09 -35.10 -5.63
C TYR A 385 24.54 -36.09 -6.67
N LEU A 386 23.40 -35.79 -7.30
CA LEU A 386 22.77 -36.57 -8.37
C LEU A 386 22.49 -35.66 -9.57
#